data_AF-A0A7S0KSH4-F1
#
_entry.id   AF-A0A7S0KSH4-F1
#
_cell.length_a   1.000
_cell.length_b   1.000
_cell.length_c   1.000
_cell.angle_alpha   90.00
_cell.angle_beta   90.00
_cell.angle_gamma   90.00
#
_symmetry.space_group_name_H-M   'P 1'
#
loop_
_entity.id
_entity.type
_entity.pdbx_description
1 polymer ?
#
loop_
_entity_poly.entity_id
_entity_poly.type
_entity_poly.pdbx_seq_one_letter_code
_entity_poly.pdbx_strand_id
1 'polypeptide(L)'
;LEWVRREKAEAVERICGEHHASFTRAMRELDGVRDGMRRLGTAARAQDDAVANAGGALLRSLDEFERAMAEERSTNDAIDAVRACADALRCAASCDEAMARGDLLRVIRRCDEIETSHVPRLLNAVKSAGASSLADFLRVGARRSRAKAEKLAHRA
;
A
#
# COMPACT_ATOMS: atom_id res chain seq x y z
N LEU A 1 39.63 87.58 12.57
CA LEU A 1 40.11 86.44 11.72
C LEU A 1 40.19 85.14 12.50
N GLU A 2 40.73 85.11 13.73
CA GLU A 2 40.78 83.89 14.55
C GLU A 2 39.41 83.33 14.94
N TRP A 3 38.45 84.18 15.30
CA TRP A 3 37.10 83.75 15.64
C TRP A 3 36.41 83.00 14.49
N VAL A 4 36.55 83.51 13.26
CA VAL A 4 36.01 82.85 12.05
C VAL A 4 36.72 81.53 11.77
N ARG A 5 38.04 81.44 12.01
CA ARG A 5 38.78 80.17 11.86
C ARG A 5 38.32 79.12 12.87
N ARG A 6 38.09 79.51 14.12
CA ARG A 6 37.59 78.62 15.17
C ARG A 6 36.18 78.14 14.87
N GLU A 7 35.27 79.04 14.48
CA GLU A 7 33.90 78.70 14.11
C GLU A 7 33.84 77.74 12.92
N LYS A 8 34.69 77.94 11.90
CA LYS A 8 34.76 77.02 10.75
C LYS A 8 35.41 75.68 11.11
N ALA A 9 36.38 75.65 12.01
CA ALA A 9 36.97 74.41 12.51
C ALA A 9 35.95 73.58 13.30
N GLU A 10 35.20 74.21 14.21
CA GLU A 10 34.13 73.56 14.98
C GLU A 10 32.99 73.06 14.07
N ALA A 11 32.63 73.82 13.03
CA ALA A 11 31.65 73.38 12.05
C ALA A 11 32.11 72.17 11.24
N VAL A 12 33.39 72.12 10.84
CA VAL A 12 33.98 70.98 10.12
C VAL A 12 34.06 69.76 11.03
N GLU A 13 34.54 69.89 12.27
CA GLU A 13 34.59 68.80 13.24
C GLU A 13 33.21 68.23 13.53
N ARG A 14 32.20 69.09 13.68
CA ARG A 14 30.82 68.66 13.89
C ARG A 14 30.27 67.87 12.70
N ILE A 15 30.43 68.39 11.47
CA ILE A 15 29.96 67.73 10.24
C ILE A 15 30.69 66.39 10.06
N CYS A 16 32.01 66.37 10.19
CA CYS A 16 32.80 65.14 10.10
C CYS A 16 32.40 64.14 11.19
N GLY A 17 32.26 64.57 12.44
CA GLY A 17 31.87 63.71 13.56
C GLY A 17 30.48 63.11 13.39
N GLU A 18 29.48 63.91 13.04
CA GLU A 18 28.09 63.47 12.82
C GLU A 18 28.00 62.47 11.65
N HIS A 19 28.65 62.75 10.51
CA HIS A 19 28.60 61.87 9.35
C HIS A 19 29.40 60.58 9.56
N HIS A 20 30.57 60.62 10.21
CA HIS A 20 31.34 59.41 10.54
C HIS A 20 30.61 58.53 11.56
N ALA A 21 29.97 59.12 12.58
CA ALA A 21 29.18 58.38 13.55
C ALA A 21 27.97 57.72 12.90
N SER A 22 27.24 58.44 12.04
CA SER A 22 26.09 57.91 11.29
C SER A 22 26.49 56.78 10.35
N PHE A 23 27.58 56.95 9.59
CA PHE A 23 28.13 55.91 8.72
C PHE A 23 28.53 54.65 9.51
N THR A 24 29.25 54.83 10.62
CA THR A 24 29.69 53.70 11.45
C THR A 24 28.49 52.96 12.05
N ARG A 25 27.44 53.68 12.44
CA ARG A 25 26.19 53.09 12.92
C ARG A 25 25.51 52.27 11.82
N ALA A 26 25.35 52.83 10.62
CA ALA A 26 24.76 52.13 9.49
C ALA A 26 25.56 50.87 9.11
N MET A 27 26.89 50.92 9.16
CA MET A 27 27.75 49.74 8.92
C MET A 27 27.54 48.65 9.97
N ARG A 28 27.42 48.99 11.26
CA ARG A 28 27.10 48.01 12.31
C ARG A 28 25.72 47.39 12.15
N GLU A 29 24.73 48.19 11.75
CA GLU A 29 23.38 47.71 11.47
C GLU A 29 23.40 46.73 10.27
N LEU A 30 24.13 47.06 9.20
CA LEU A 30 24.31 46.16 8.05
C LEU A 30 25.05 44.86 8.41
N ASP A 31 26.08 44.93 9.25
CA ASP A 31 26.76 43.74 9.76
C ASP A 31 25.80 42.86 10.57
N GLY A 32 24.97 43.48 11.41
CA GLY A 32 23.90 42.80 12.15
C GLY A 32 22.88 42.13 11.24
N VAL A 33 22.43 42.81 10.18
CA VAL A 33 21.53 42.23 9.16
C VAL A 33 22.21 41.06 8.47
N ARG A 34 23.48 41.19 8.07
CA ARG A 34 24.23 40.13 7.40
C ARG A 34 24.38 38.89 8.27
N ASP A 35 24.67 39.06 9.55
CA ASP A 35 24.78 37.94 10.48
C ASP A 35 23.41 37.30 10.76
N GLY A 36 22.35 38.12 10.84
CA GLY A 36 20.96 37.65 10.88
C GLY A 36 20.61 36.79 9.66
N MET A 37 20.95 37.25 8.46
CA MET A 37 20.73 36.51 7.21
C MET A 37 21.50 35.19 7.18
N ARG A 38 22.75 35.17 7.66
CA ARG A 38 23.55 33.93 7.75
C ARG A 38 22.89 32.93 8.69
N ARG A 39 22.47 33.36 9.88
CA ARG A 39 21.79 32.50 10.86
C ARG A 39 20.48 31.96 10.31
N LEU A 40 19.69 32.81 9.65
CA LEU A 40 18.46 32.40 9.00
C LEU A 40 18.72 31.37 7.90
N GLY A 41 19.74 31.58 7.07
CA GLY A 41 20.15 30.62 6.03
C GLY A 41 20.58 29.28 6.61
N THR A 42 21.30 29.26 7.72
CA THR A 42 21.66 28.00 8.41
C THR A 42 20.44 27.30 9.01
N ALA A 43 19.51 28.05 9.61
CA ALA A 43 18.29 27.49 10.18
C ALA A 43 17.36 26.94 9.10
N ALA A 44 17.21 27.66 7.99
CA ALA A 44 16.40 27.23 6.84
C ALA A 44 16.92 25.91 6.26
N ARG A 45 18.25 25.80 6.02
CA ARG A 45 18.84 24.54 5.54
C ARG A 45 18.64 23.39 6.51
N ALA A 46 18.86 23.63 7.81
CA ALA A 46 18.64 22.60 8.83
C ALA A 46 17.17 22.15 8.86
N GLN A 47 16.22 23.06 8.65
CA GLN A 47 14.80 22.75 8.57
C GLN A 47 14.47 21.97 7.28
N ASP A 48 15.02 22.38 6.14
CA ASP A 48 14.86 21.67 4.86
C ASP A 48 15.39 20.23 4.96
N ASP A 49 16.57 20.04 5.56
CA ASP A 49 17.15 18.72 5.79
C ASP A 49 16.27 17.88 6.72
N ALA A 50 15.72 18.47 7.78
CA ALA A 50 14.81 17.79 8.69
C ALA A 50 13.52 17.33 7.98
N VAL A 51 12.94 18.21 7.15
CA VAL A 51 11.75 17.90 6.35
C VAL A 51 12.05 16.81 5.32
N ALA A 52 13.17 16.90 4.61
CA ALA A 52 13.58 15.90 3.62
C ALA A 52 13.78 14.52 4.28
N ASN A 53 14.41 14.48 5.46
CA ASN A 53 14.62 13.23 6.20
C ASN A 53 13.31 12.61 6.69
N ALA A 54 12.42 13.43 7.28
CA ALA A 54 11.11 12.98 7.74
C ALA A 54 10.24 12.51 6.57
N GLY A 55 10.21 13.27 5.48
CA GLY A 55 9.50 12.93 4.25
C GLY A 55 10.02 11.62 3.63
N GLY A 56 11.35 11.44 3.56
CA GLY A 56 11.95 10.22 3.07
C GLY A 56 11.62 8.99 3.92
N ALA A 57 11.54 9.14 5.24
CA ALA A 57 11.11 8.05 6.13
C ALA A 57 9.63 7.70 5.93
N LEU A 58 8.76 8.69 5.79
CA LEU A 58 7.33 8.49 5.52
C LEU A 58 7.10 7.78 4.18
N LEU A 59 7.82 8.17 3.12
CA LEU A 59 7.71 7.52 1.81
C LEU A 59 8.12 6.05 1.87
N ARG A 60 9.22 5.72 2.57
CA ARG A 60 9.61 4.32 2.78
C ARG A 60 8.55 3.52 3.55
N SER A 61 7.98 4.13 4.59
CA SER A 61 6.89 3.49 5.35
C SER A 61 5.63 3.28 4.49
N LEU A 62 5.35 4.18 3.55
CA LEU A 62 4.25 4.01 2.60
C LEU A 62 4.52 2.84 1.65
N ASP A 63 5.72 2.74 1.08
CA ASP A 63 6.12 1.62 0.22
C ASP A 63 6.02 0.26 0.96
N GLU A 64 6.44 0.22 2.22
CA GLU A 64 6.32 -0.97 3.08
C GLU A 64 4.85 -1.33 3.34
N PHE A 65 4.01 -0.32 3.61
CA PHE A 65 2.58 -0.52 3.82
C PHE A 65 1.89 -1.04 2.55
N GLU A 66 2.21 -0.50 1.38
CA GLU A 66 1.66 -0.96 0.10
C GLU A 66 2.04 -2.42 -0.18
N ARG A 67 3.27 -2.83 0.13
CA ARG A 67 3.71 -4.24 0.02
C ARG A 67 2.94 -5.14 0.97
N ALA A 68 2.79 -4.73 2.24
CA ALA A 68 2.03 -5.49 3.22
C ALA A 68 0.55 -5.67 2.80
N MET A 69 -0.07 -4.62 2.27
CA MET A 69 -1.44 -4.67 1.74
C MET A 69 -1.55 -5.60 0.52
N ALA A 70 -0.54 -5.63 -0.36
CA ALA A 70 -0.51 -6.54 -1.50
C ALA A 70 -0.38 -8.01 -1.04
N GLU A 71 0.45 -8.27 -0.04
CA GLU A 71 0.60 -9.59 0.57
C GLU A 71 -0.69 -10.05 1.29
N GLU A 72 -1.35 -9.14 2.02
CA GLU A 72 -2.64 -9.42 2.65
C GLU A 72 -3.71 -9.79 1.63
N ARG A 73 -3.81 -9.02 0.52
CA ARG A 73 -4.73 -9.35 -0.58
C ARG A 73 -4.43 -10.71 -1.19
N SER A 74 -3.16 -10.98 -1.48
CA SER A 74 -2.75 -12.30 -2.01
C SER A 74 -3.10 -13.43 -1.05
N THR A 75 -2.98 -13.21 0.25
CA THR A 75 -3.30 -14.19 1.29
C THR A 75 -4.82 -14.41 1.38
N ASN A 76 -5.62 -13.35 1.33
CA ASN A 76 -7.07 -13.44 1.30
C ASN A 76 -7.57 -14.17 0.04
N ASP A 77 -7.00 -13.87 -1.12
CA ASP A 77 -7.31 -14.58 -2.37
C ASP A 77 -6.99 -16.08 -2.24
N ALA A 78 -5.86 -16.43 -1.61
CA ALA A 78 -5.49 -17.82 -1.35
C ALA A 78 -6.44 -18.49 -0.34
N ILE A 79 -6.91 -17.78 0.69
CA ILE A 79 -7.90 -18.28 1.65
C ILE A 79 -9.22 -18.59 0.94
N ASP A 80 -9.70 -17.69 0.09
CA ASP A 80 -10.95 -17.88 -0.64
C ASP A 80 -10.85 -19.01 -1.67
N ALA A 81 -9.68 -19.17 -2.30
CA ALA A 81 -9.34 -20.32 -3.13
C ALA A 81 -9.44 -21.64 -2.35
N VAL A 82 -8.81 -21.72 -1.17
CA VAL A 82 -8.84 -22.92 -0.31
C VAL A 82 -10.26 -23.23 0.16
N ARG A 83 -11.04 -22.21 0.52
CA ARG A 83 -12.45 -22.38 0.90
C ARG A 83 -13.28 -22.97 -0.24
N ALA A 84 -13.12 -22.46 -1.46
CA ALA A 84 -13.79 -23.00 -2.63
C ALA A 84 -13.43 -24.48 -2.89
N CYS A 85 -12.14 -24.83 -2.76
CA CYS A 85 -11.67 -26.22 -2.83
C CYS A 85 -12.31 -27.11 -1.75
N ALA A 86 -12.33 -26.63 -0.50
CA ALA A 86 -12.90 -27.37 0.62
C ALA A 86 -14.41 -27.60 0.47
N ASP A 87 -15.16 -26.60 0.01
CA ASP A 87 -16.60 -26.72 -0.30
C ASP A 87 -16.85 -27.78 -1.37
N ALA A 88 -16.08 -27.75 -2.45
CA ALA A 88 -16.22 -28.69 -3.56
C ALA A 88 -15.90 -30.14 -3.15
N LEU A 89 -14.82 -30.33 -2.38
CA LEU A 89 -14.44 -31.64 -1.84
C LEU A 89 -15.47 -32.18 -0.85
N ARG A 90 -16.05 -31.33 0.01
CA ARG A 90 -17.15 -31.75 0.89
C ARG A 90 -18.38 -32.20 0.11
N CYS A 91 -18.71 -31.52 -0.99
CA CYS A 91 -19.81 -31.92 -1.86
C CYS A 91 -19.53 -33.29 -2.53
N ALA A 92 -18.29 -33.50 -3.00
CA ALA A 92 -17.86 -34.78 -3.56
C ALA A 92 -17.94 -35.93 -2.53
N ALA A 93 -17.42 -35.72 -1.31
CA ALA A 93 -17.50 -36.71 -0.24
C ALA A 93 -18.97 -37.06 0.11
N SER A 94 -19.85 -36.05 0.19
CA SER A 94 -21.28 -36.30 0.41
C SER A 94 -21.94 -37.08 -0.74
N CYS A 95 -21.42 -36.96 -1.96
CA CYS A 95 -21.88 -37.74 -3.12
C CYS A 95 -21.49 -39.21 -2.96
N ASP A 96 -20.24 -39.49 -2.58
CA ASP A 96 -19.74 -40.84 -2.33
C ASP A 96 -20.51 -41.53 -1.20
N GLU A 97 -20.81 -40.80 -0.12
CA GLU A 97 -21.64 -41.33 0.96
C GLU A 97 -23.08 -41.63 0.53
N ALA A 98 -23.71 -40.77 -0.29
CA ALA A 98 -25.05 -41.01 -0.80
C ALA A 98 -25.08 -42.24 -1.71
N MET A 99 -24.01 -42.44 -2.49
CA MET A 99 -23.84 -43.61 -3.34
C MET A 99 -23.65 -44.90 -2.52
N ALA A 100 -22.92 -44.84 -1.41
CA ALA A 100 -22.78 -45.97 -0.48
C ALA A 100 -24.11 -46.36 0.19
N ARG A 101 -24.98 -45.37 0.47
CA ARG A 101 -26.33 -45.59 1.03
C ARG A 101 -27.38 -46.02 0.00
N GLY A 102 -27.04 -46.01 -1.30
CA GLY A 102 -27.99 -46.33 -2.38
C GLY A 102 -29.00 -45.22 -2.69
N ASP A 103 -28.80 -44.00 -2.19
CA ASP A 103 -29.67 -42.85 -2.48
C ASP A 103 -29.29 -42.22 -3.83
N LEU A 104 -29.74 -42.86 -4.92
CA LEU A 104 -29.32 -42.54 -6.29
C LEU A 104 -29.79 -41.14 -6.73
N LEU A 105 -30.97 -40.68 -6.28
CA LEU A 105 -31.47 -39.35 -6.60
C LEU A 105 -30.61 -38.25 -5.96
N ARG A 106 -30.16 -38.47 -4.72
CA ARG A 106 -29.26 -37.55 -4.04
C ARG A 106 -27.87 -37.51 -4.69
N VAL A 107 -27.38 -38.64 -5.20
CA VAL A 107 -26.14 -38.71 -5.99
C VAL A 107 -26.24 -37.85 -7.24
N ILE A 108 -27.32 -38.00 -8.03
CA ILE A 108 -27.50 -37.21 -9.26
C ILE A 108 -27.53 -35.71 -8.96
N ARG A 109 -28.30 -35.27 -7.96
CA ARG A 109 -28.35 -33.85 -7.57
C ARG A 109 -26.99 -33.30 -7.13
N ARG A 110 -26.20 -34.08 -6.39
CA ARG A 110 -24.87 -33.66 -5.94
C ARG A 110 -23.89 -33.60 -7.11
N CYS A 111 -23.97 -34.52 -8.07
CA CYS A 111 -23.21 -34.43 -9.32
C CYS A 111 -23.57 -33.17 -10.12
N ASP A 112 -24.86 -32.82 -10.20
CA ASP A 112 -25.32 -31.58 -10.85
C ASP A 112 -24.75 -30.34 -10.13
N GLU A 113 -24.81 -30.31 -8.80
CA GLU A 113 -24.28 -29.20 -7.99
C GLU A 113 -22.76 -29.04 -8.16
N ILE A 114 -22.01 -30.13 -8.25
CA ILE A 114 -20.58 -30.12 -8.53
C ILE A 114 -20.30 -29.50 -9.91
N GLU A 115 -21.03 -29.93 -10.95
CA GLU A 115 -20.81 -29.46 -12.32
C GLU A 115 -21.27 -28.01 -12.55
N THR A 116 -22.36 -27.59 -11.92
CA THR A 116 -23.01 -26.28 -12.19
C THR A 116 -22.55 -25.18 -11.23
N SER A 117 -22.18 -25.50 -9.99
CA SER A 117 -21.85 -24.51 -8.97
C SER A 117 -20.38 -24.55 -8.56
N HIS A 118 -19.89 -25.72 -8.13
CA HIS A 118 -18.54 -25.80 -7.56
C HIS A 118 -17.43 -25.70 -8.59
N VAL A 119 -17.56 -26.37 -9.74
CA VAL A 119 -16.54 -26.35 -10.79
C VAL A 119 -16.35 -24.95 -11.40
N PRO A 120 -17.41 -24.22 -11.79
CA PRO A 120 -17.25 -22.84 -12.27
C PRO A 120 -16.66 -21.92 -11.20
N ARG A 121 -17.09 -22.09 -9.94
CA ARG A 121 -16.57 -21.30 -8.82
C ARG A 121 -15.07 -21.53 -8.59
N LEU A 122 -14.59 -22.77 -8.71
CA LEU A 122 -13.16 -23.09 -8.62
C LEU A 122 -12.34 -22.43 -9.74
N LEU A 123 -12.84 -22.48 -10.98
CA LEU A 123 -12.16 -21.88 -12.12
C LEU A 123 -12.11 -20.35 -12.04
N ASN A 124 -13.13 -19.73 -11.43
CA ASN A 124 -13.18 -18.29 -11.26
C ASN A 124 -12.37 -17.80 -10.04
N ALA A 125 -12.41 -18.54 -8.93
CA ALA A 125 -11.72 -18.18 -7.70
C ALA A 125 -10.21 -18.43 -7.77
N VAL A 126 -9.77 -19.36 -8.62
CA VAL A 126 -8.39 -19.81 -8.62
C VAL A 126 -7.86 -19.89 -10.05
N LYS A 127 -7.13 -18.86 -10.48
CA LYS A 127 -6.40 -18.85 -11.76
C LYS A 127 -5.10 -19.65 -11.71
N SER A 128 -5.03 -20.70 -10.89
CA SER A 128 -3.83 -21.53 -10.72
C SER A 128 -4.02 -22.89 -11.39
N ALA A 129 -2.92 -23.47 -11.87
CA ALA A 129 -2.93 -24.80 -12.51
C ALA A 129 -3.52 -25.90 -11.61
N GLY A 130 -3.39 -25.76 -10.28
CA GLY A 130 -3.92 -26.72 -9.31
C GLY A 130 -5.44 -26.77 -9.27
N ALA A 131 -6.13 -25.63 -9.36
CA ALA A 131 -7.59 -25.61 -9.36
C ALA A 131 -8.20 -26.09 -10.67
N SER A 132 -7.51 -25.88 -11.80
CA SER A 132 -7.90 -26.48 -13.07
C SER A 132 -7.87 -28.01 -12.99
N SER A 133 -6.80 -28.57 -12.40
CA SER A 133 -6.68 -30.01 -12.19
C SER A 133 -7.77 -30.57 -11.27
N LEU A 134 -8.07 -29.88 -10.16
CA LEU A 134 -9.14 -30.28 -9.25
C LEU A 134 -10.53 -30.19 -9.91
N ALA A 135 -10.79 -29.12 -10.66
CA ALA A 135 -12.04 -28.95 -11.40
C ALA A 135 -12.26 -30.08 -12.42
N ASP A 136 -11.21 -30.46 -13.14
CA ASP A 136 -11.28 -31.57 -14.10
C ASP A 136 -11.46 -32.93 -13.40
N PHE A 137 -10.77 -33.15 -12.28
CA PHE A 137 -10.98 -34.33 -11.44
C PHE A 137 -12.44 -34.45 -10.98
N LEU A 138 -13.02 -33.36 -10.48
CA LEU A 138 -14.40 -33.32 -10.00
C LEU A 138 -15.41 -33.54 -11.13
N ARG A 139 -15.20 -32.94 -12.32
CA ARG A 139 -16.04 -33.20 -13.50
C ARG A 139 -16.03 -34.67 -13.90
N VAL A 140 -14.84 -35.27 -14.01
CA VAL A 140 -14.71 -36.68 -14.39
C VAL A 140 -15.34 -37.59 -13.32
N GLY A 141 -15.11 -37.29 -12.04
CA GLY A 141 -15.72 -38.00 -10.91
C GLY A 141 -17.24 -37.93 -10.91
N ALA A 142 -17.82 -36.73 -11.08
CA ALA A 142 -19.26 -36.53 -11.12
C ALA A 142 -19.92 -37.32 -12.27
N ARG A 143 -19.33 -37.28 -13.47
CA ARG A 143 -19.83 -38.06 -14.63
C ARG A 143 -19.79 -39.57 -14.39
N ARG A 144 -18.70 -40.08 -13.81
CA ARG A 144 -18.58 -41.51 -13.48
C ARG A 144 -19.62 -41.93 -12.44
N SER A 145 -19.81 -41.13 -11.41
CA SER A 145 -20.77 -41.39 -10.33
C SER A 145 -22.21 -41.33 -10.82
N ARG A 146 -22.54 -40.36 -11.69
CA ARG A 146 -23.85 -40.28 -12.36
C ARG A 146 -24.12 -41.52 -13.21
N ALA A 147 -23.19 -41.90 -14.08
CA ALA A 147 -23.33 -43.09 -14.93
C ALA A 147 -23.45 -44.39 -14.10
N LYS A 148 -22.78 -44.48 -12.95
CA LYS A 148 -22.91 -45.62 -12.03
C LYS A 148 -24.28 -45.63 -11.36
N ALA A 149 -24.78 -44.47 -10.91
CA ALA A 149 -26.10 -44.35 -10.30
C ALA A 149 -27.22 -44.71 -11.29
N GLU A 150 -27.15 -44.23 -12.53
CA GLU A 150 -28.12 -44.57 -13.59
C GLU A 150 -28.13 -46.08 -13.87
N LYS A 151 -26.96 -46.72 -13.97
CA LYS A 151 -26.88 -48.19 -14.14
C LYS A 151 -27.46 -48.97 -12.97
N LEU A 152 -27.30 -48.48 -11.74
CA LEU A 152 -27.87 -49.11 -10.56
C LEU A 152 -29.39 -48.91 -10.50
N ALA A 153 -29.90 -47.74 -10.92
CA ALA A 153 -31.32 -47.46 -11.01
C ALA A 153 -32.03 -48.32 -12.07
N HIS A 154 -31.38 -48.62 -13.20
CA HIS A 154 -31.94 -49.51 -14.23
C HIS A 154 -31.86 -51.01 -13.90
N ARG A 155 -31.17 -51.38 -12.83
CA ARG A 155 -31.03 -52.78 -12.37
C ARG A 155 -31.93 -53.12 -11.18
N ALA A 156 -32.52 -52.12 -10.53
CA ALA A 156 -33.48 -52.26 -9.45
C ALA A 156 -34.91 -52.28 -10.02
#